data_AF-N9A0C5-F1
#
_entry.id   AF-N9A0C5-F1
#
_cell.length_a   1.000
_cell.length_b   1.000
_cell.length_c   1.000
_cell.angle_alpha   90.00
_cell.angle_beta   90.00
_cell.angle_gamma   90.00
#
_symmetry.space_group_name_H-M   'P 1'
#
loop_
_entity.id
_entity.type
_entity.pdbx_description
1 polymer ?
#
loop_
_entity_poly.entity_id
_entity_poly.type
_entity_poly.pdbx_seq_one_letter_code
_entity_poly.pdbx_strand_id
1 'polypeptide(L)' 'MNTSSQDPNRRLIREIAIILIIKVAILMVIKNVWFDAPTIPKDFNNEVAERIAGDMSNNQETR' A
#
# COMPACT_ATOMS: atom_id res chain seq x y z
N MET A 1 -41.69 15.34 26.55
CA MET A 1 -40.78 14.91 25.46
C MET A 1 -40.01 13.70 25.93
N ASN A 2 -40.22 12.57 25.26
CA ASN A 2 -39.57 11.28 25.48
C ASN A 2 -38.10 11.36 25.06
N THR A 3 -37.22 11.65 26.03
CA THR A 3 -35.77 11.66 25.81
C THR A 3 -35.30 10.23 25.58
N SER A 4 -35.05 9.95 24.30
CA SER A 4 -34.44 8.75 23.73
C SER A 4 -33.52 8.03 24.70
N SER A 5 -33.89 6.78 25.02
CA SER A 5 -33.07 5.80 25.71
C SER A 5 -31.66 5.83 25.13
N GLN A 6 -30.68 6.29 25.90
CA GLN A 6 -29.27 6.20 25.54
C GLN A 6 -28.90 4.73 25.62
N ASP A 7 -29.09 4.00 24.52
CA ASP A 7 -28.75 2.59 24.45
C ASP A 7 -27.26 2.46 24.76
N PRO A 8 -26.86 1.77 25.85
CA PRO A 8 -25.46 1.65 26.24
C PRO A 8 -24.61 1.04 25.12
N ASN A 9 -25.23 0.18 24.31
CA ASN A 9 -24.65 -0.42 23.11
C ASN A 9 -24.20 0.63 22.08
N ARG A 10 -24.92 1.75 21.91
CA ARG A 10 -24.51 2.82 20.97
C ARG A 10 -23.24 3.54 21.41
N ARG A 11 -23.04 3.71 22.73
CA ARG A 11 -21.80 4.28 23.27
C ARG A 11 -20.62 3.34 23.04
N LEU A 12 -20.80 2.05 23.34
CA LEU A 12 -19.80 1.01 23.11
C LEU A 12 -19.41 0.89 21.63
N ILE A 13 -20.39 0.89 20.71
CA ILE A 13 -20.14 0.85 19.27
C ILE A 13 -19.33 2.07 18.83
N ARG A 14 -19.62 3.27 19.34
CA ARG A 14 -18.88 4.49 19.02
C ARG A 14 -17.43 4.42 19.51
N GLU A 15 -17.21 3.94 20.74
CA GLU A 15 -15.85 3.77 21.28
C GLU A 15 -15.04 2.74 20.47
N ILE A 16 -15.63 1.59 20.16
CA ILE A 16 -14.99 0.56 19.34
C ILE A 16 -14.67 1.10 17.95
N ALA A 17 -15.61 1.83 17.33
CA ALA A 17 -15.39 2.46 16.03
C ALA A 17 -14.22 3.44 16.04
N ILE A 18 -14.08 4.27 17.09
CA ILE A 18 -12.96 5.20 17.24
C ILE A 18 -11.62 4.44 17.34
N ILE A 19 -11.56 3.39 18.17
CA ILE A 19 -10.36 2.55 18.31
C ILE A 19 -9.99 1.90 16.96
N LEU A 20 -11.00 1.42 16.22
CA LEU A 20 -10.82 0.83 14.89
C LEU A 20 -10.24 1.84 13.89
N ILE A 21 -10.78 3.06 13.86
CA ILE A 21 -10.29 4.14 12.99
C ILE A 21 -8.83 4.45 13.30
N ILE A 22 -8.47 4.59 14.59
CA ILE A 22 -7.09 4.85 15.02
C ILE A 22 -6.16 3.73 14.54
N LYS A 23 -6.58 2.47 14.71
CA LYS A 23 -5.79 1.31 14.30
C LYS A 23 -5.56 1.29 12.79
N VAL A 24 -6.59 1.57 11.99
CA VAL A 24 -6.49 1.66 10.53
C VAL A 24 -5.59 2.83 10.10
N ALA A 25 -5.70 3.98 10.77
CA ALA A 25 -4.84 5.14 10.49
C ALA A 25 -3.36 4.82 10.77
N ILE A 26 -3.05 4.16 11.89
CA ILE A 26 -1.68 3.71 12.20
C ILE A 26 -1.17 2.74 11.13
N LEU A 27 -1.99 1.77 10.69
CA LEU A 27 -1.60 0.85 9.63
C LEU A 27 -1.36 1.56 8.29
N MET A 28 -2.17 2.57 7.94
CA MET A 28 -1.94 3.40 6.75
C MET A 28 -0.63 4.18 6.84
N VAL A 29 -0.31 4.76 8.01
CA VAL A 29 0.95 5.50 8.20
C VAL A 29 2.15 4.57 8.07
N ILE A 30 2.11 3.40 8.71
CA ILE A 30 3.19 2.41 8.58
C ILE A 30 3.34 1.98 7.12
N LYS A 31 2.22 1.65 6.45
CA LYS A 31 2.22 1.33 5.01
C LYS A 31 2.84 2.45 4.20
N ASN A 32 2.48 3.71 4.47
CA ASN A 32 3.01 4.83 3.74
C ASN A 32 4.50 4.96 3.98
N VAL A 33 5.00 4.98 5.23
CA VAL A 33 6.44 5.07 5.54
C VAL A 33 7.23 3.91 4.95
N TRP A 34 6.69 2.69 4.96
CA TRP A 34 7.34 1.52 4.35
C TRP A 34 7.32 1.53 2.81
N PHE A 35 6.40 2.26 2.19
CA PHE A 35 6.23 2.33 0.74
C PHE A 35 6.66 3.69 0.14
N ASP A 36 6.98 4.68 0.98
CA ASP A 36 7.49 6.01 0.60
C ASP A 36 8.99 5.99 0.32
N ALA A 37 9.68 4.90 0.62
CA ALA A 37 10.98 4.63 0.04
C ALA A 37 10.72 3.97 -1.33
N PRO A 38 10.72 4.71 -2.46
CA PRO A 38 10.56 4.11 -3.77
C PRO A 38 11.72 3.14 -3.99
N THR A 39 11.48 1.86 -3.79
CA THR A 39 12.42 0.79 -4.13
C THR A 39 12.40 0.48 -5.63
N ILE A 40 11.66 1.28 -6.42
CA ILE A 40 11.77 1.31 -7.87
C ILE A 40 12.74 2.45 -8.23
N PRO A 41 14.03 2.16 -8.43
CA PRO A 41 14.96 3.16 -8.94
C PRO A 41 14.44 3.65 -10.29
N LYS A 42 14.51 4.98 -10.52
CA LYS A 42 14.04 5.66 -11.74
C LYS A 42 14.61 5.04 -13.03
N ASP A 43 15.70 4.29 -12.92
CA ASP A 43 16.46 3.73 -14.03
C ASP A 43 16.30 2.20 -14.21
N PHE A 44 15.45 1.52 -13.41
CA PHE A 44 15.24 0.06 -13.54
C PHE A 44 14.78 -0.35 -14.94
N ASN A 45 13.92 0.47 -15.55
CA ASN A 45 13.41 0.22 -16.89
C ASN A 45 14.52 0.30 -17.94
N ASN A 46 15.54 1.14 -17.73
CA ASN A 46 16.61 1.34 -18.70
C ASN A 46 17.62 0.19 -18.64
N GLU A 47 17.98 -0.27 -17.43
CA GLU A 47 18.90 -1.39 -17.24
C GLU A 47 18.28 -2.73 -17.68
N VAL A 48 16.98 -2.95 -17.43
CA VAL A 48 16.28 -4.15 -17.91
C VAL A 48 16.06 -4.08 -19.42
N ALA A 49 15.72 -2.91 -19.98
CA ALA A 49 15.61 -2.75 -21.43
C ALA A 49 16.95 -3.02 -22.13
N GLU A 50 18.06 -2.58 -21.56
CA GLU A 50 19.40 -2.86 -22.09
C GLU A 50 19.74 -4.35 -22.02
N ARG A 51 19.39 -5.03 -20.92
CA ARG A 51 19.60 -6.49 -20.77
C ARG A 51 18.69 -7.31 -21.70
N ILE A 52 17.43 -6.91 -21.90
CA ILE A 52 16.46 -7.58 -22.78
C ILE A 52 16.75 -7.28 -24.26
N ALA A 53 17.18 -6.06 -24.60
CA ALA A 53 17.54 -5.67 -25.96
C ALA A 53 18.94 -6.16 -26.36
N GLY A 54 19.88 -6.23 -25.41
CA GLY A 54 21.22 -6.75 -25.61
C GLY A 54 21.29 -8.27 -25.82
N ASP A 55 20.36 -9.04 -25.23
CA ASP A 55 20.26 -10.49 -25.44
C ASP A 55 19.66 -10.85 -26.81
N MET A 56 18.82 -9.98 -27.38
CA MET A 56 18.30 -10.15 -28.74
C MET A 56 19.39 -9.99 -29.83
N SER A 57 20.54 -9.38 -29.51
CA SER A 57 21.63 -9.21 -30.47
C SER A 57 22.53 -10.46 -30.62
N ASN A 58 22.44 -11.45 -29.73
CA ASN A 58 23.34 -12.62 -29.77
C ASN A 58 22.71 -13.89 -30.37
N ASN A 59 21.47 -13.84 -30.83
CA ASN A 59 20.83 -14.96 -31.52
C ASN A 59 20.74 -14.72 -33.03
N GLN A 60 21.90 -14.50 -33.68
CA GLN A 60 22.02 -14.63 -35.13
C GLN A 60 22.89 -15.85 -35.45
N GLU A 61 22.21 -16.96 -35.72
CA GLU A 61 22.53 -17.90 -36.80
C GLU A 61 23.98 -18.44 -36.87
N THR A 62 24.34 -19.37 -35.96
CA THR A 62 25.37 -20.37 -36.30
C THR A 62 24.70 -21.48 -37.09
N ARG A 63 24.75 -21.34 -38.41
CA ARG A 63 24.38 -22.34 -39.39
C ARG A 63 25.41 -23.46 -39.48
#